data_AF-A0A552IJG1-F1
#
_entry.id   AF-A0A552IJG1-F1
#
_cell.length_a   1.000
_cell.length_b   1.000
_cell.length_c   1.000
_cell.angle_alpha   90.00
_cell.angle_beta   90.00
_cell.angle_gamma   90.00
#
_symmetry.space_group_name_H-M   'P 1'
#
loop_
_entity.id
_entity.type
_entity.pdbx_description
1 polymer ?
#
loop_
_entity_poly.entity_id
_entity_poly.type
_entity_poly.pdbx_seq_one_letter_code
_entity_poly.pdbx_strand_id
1 'polypeptide(L)' 'KCRIRSWHGPRNFGLLRRLALNALNQESTYRRSLRQKSKRAAMDNDYMVAVLSSFCQA' A
#
# COMPACT_ATOMS: atom_id res chain seq x y z
N LYS A 1 -12.81 20.51 0.02
CA LYS A 1 -13.56 19.48 -0.74
C LYS A 1 -12.75 18.18 -0.80
N CYS A 2 -13.32 17.03 -0.44
CA CYS A 2 -12.63 15.73 -0.51
C CYS A 2 -12.47 15.24 -1.96
N ARG A 3 -11.23 15.22 -2.48
CA ARG A 3 -10.92 14.77 -3.84
C ARG A 3 -11.21 13.28 -4.08
N ILE A 4 -11.22 12.47 -3.03
CA ILE A 4 -11.50 11.02 -3.08
C ILE A 4 -12.92 10.75 -3.63
N ARG A 5 -13.88 11.66 -3.38
CA ARG A 5 -15.30 11.49 -3.78
C ARG A 5 -15.66 12.22 -5.07
N SER A 6 -14.69 12.85 -5.74
CA SER A 6 -14.92 13.60 -6.96
C SER A 6 -14.52 12.78 -8.19
N TRP A 7 -15.28 12.91 -9.28
CA TRP A 7 -14.96 12.28 -10.57
C TRP A 7 -14.71 10.77 -10.46
N HIS A 8 -13.63 10.28 -11.09
CA HIS A 8 -13.18 8.88 -11.01
C HIS A 8 -12.42 8.56 -9.72
N GLY A 9 -12.36 9.49 -8.75
CA GLY A 9 -11.71 9.32 -7.46
C GLY A 9 -12.08 7.99 -6.78
N PRO A 10 -13.37 7.67 -6.58
CA PRO A 10 -13.75 6.43 -5.91
C PRO A 10 -13.20 5.17 -6.60
N ARG A 11 -13.27 5.12 -7.94
CA ARG A 11 -12.77 3.98 -8.73
C ARG A 11 -11.25 3.87 -8.68
N ASN A 12 -10.55 4.99 -8.85
CA ASN A 12 -9.09 5.03 -8.86
C ASN A 12 -8.51 4.67 -7.49
N PHE A 13 -9.06 5.24 -6.42
CA PHE A 13 -8.66 4.89 -5.05
C PHE A 13 -8.99 3.44 -4.69
N GLY A 14 -10.11 2.90 -5.20
CA GLY A 14 -10.42 1.47 -5.06
C GLY A 14 -9.36 0.56 -5.70
N LEU A 15 -8.86 0.93 -6.88
CA LEU A 15 -7.80 0.19 -7.56
C LEU A 15 -6.45 0.32 -6.83
N LEU A 16 -6.07 1.54 -6.43
CA LEU A 16 -4.87 1.78 -5.62
C LEU A 16 -4.88 1.00 -4.31
N ARG A 17 -6.03 0.92 -3.62
CA ARG A 17 -6.15 0.15 -2.37
C ARG A 17 -5.92 -1.34 -2.59
N ARG A 18 -6.41 -1.91 -3.71
CA ARG A 18 -6.14 -3.31 -4.04
C ARG A 18 -4.66 -3.56 -4.33
N LEU A 19 -4.05 -2.68 -5.13
CA LEU A 19 -2.60 -2.76 -5.42
C LEU A 19 -1.77 -2.70 -4.13
N ALA A 20 -2.07 -1.75 -3.24
CA ALA A 20 -1.38 -1.61 -1.96
C ALA A 20 -1.52 -2.85 -1.08
N LEU A 21 -2.70 -3.47 -1.02
CA LEU A 21 -2.90 -4.71 -0.26
C LEU A 21 -2.11 -5.87 -0.84
N ASN A 22 -2.03 -5.99 -2.16
CA ASN A 22 -1.23 -7.03 -2.82
C ASN A 22 0.26 -6.83 -2.54
N ALA A 23 0.77 -5.60 -2.65
CA ALA A 23 2.15 -5.26 -2.31
C ALA A 23 2.49 -5.62 -0.85
N LEU A 24 1.62 -5.29 0.10
CA LEU A 24 1.81 -5.61 1.53
C LEU A 24 1.75 -7.13 1.82
N ASN A 25 1.03 -7.90 1.01
CA ASN A 25 0.99 -9.36 1.12
C ASN A 25 2.25 -10.04 0.54
N GLN A 26 2.81 -9.50 -0.54
CA GLN A 26 4.05 -10.02 -1.14
C GLN A 26 5.29 -9.69 -0.31
N GLU A 27 5.28 -8.56 0.39
CA GLU A 27 6.37 -8.17 1.27
C GLU A 27 6.54 -9.20 2.41
N SER A 28 7.76 -9.73 2.58
CA SER A 28 8.03 -10.86 3.47
C SER A 28 9.04 -10.56 4.59
N THR A 29 9.66 -9.38 4.61
CA THR A 29 10.70 -9.00 5.57
C THR A 29 10.11 -8.71 6.96
N TYR A 30 8.91 -8.14 7.02
CA TYR A 30 8.19 -7.81 8.25
C TYR A 30 6.95 -8.69 8.44
N ARG A 31 7.11 -9.78 9.21
CA ARG A 31 6.05 -10.76 9.47
C ARG A 31 5.05 -10.28 10.52
N ARG A 32 4.13 -9.40 10.11
CA ARG A 32 3.05 -8.85 10.97
C ARG A 32 1.73 -8.73 10.22
N SER A 33 0.67 -8.38 10.94
CA SER A 33 -0.65 -8.15 10.36
C SER A 33 -0.62 -7.03 9.30
N LEU A 34 -1.47 -7.13 8.28
CA LEU A 34 -1.59 -6.12 7.21
C LEU A 34 -1.77 -4.70 7.76
N ARG A 35 -2.52 -4.55 8.86
CA ARG A 35 -2.72 -3.26 9.52
C ARG A 35 -1.41 -2.70 10.09
N GLN A 36 -0.58 -3.53 10.70
CA GLN A 36 0.72 -3.11 11.23
C GLN A 36 1.71 -2.81 10.12
N LYS A 37 1.74 -3.61 9.04
CA LYS A 37 2.56 -3.34 7.86
C LYS A 37 2.17 -1.99 7.23
N SER A 38 0.88 -1.76 7.00
CA SER A 38 0.38 -0.49 6.47
C SER A 38 0.75 0.70 7.36
N LYS A 39 0.63 0.56 8.69
CA LYS A 39 1.04 1.62 9.63
C LYS A 39 2.54 1.88 9.55
N ARG A 40 3.37 0.83 9.49
CA ARG A 40 4.83 0.97 9.38
C ARG A 40 5.21 1.65 8.08
N ALA A 41 4.64 1.24 6.94
CA ALA A 41 4.89 1.87 5.65
C ALA A 41 4.48 3.35 5.61
N ALA A 42 3.50 3.76 6.40
CA ALA A 42 3.12 5.16 6.55
C ALA A 42 4.07 5.97 7.45
N MET A 43 4.90 5.33 8.27
CA MET A 43 5.77 5.96 9.27
C MET A 43 7.26 5.84 8.94
N ASP A 44 7.64 4.89 8.09
CA ASP A 44 9.02 4.50 7.80
C ASP A 44 9.19 4.42 6.28
N ASN A 45 9.95 5.38 5.73
CA ASN A 45 10.18 5.50 4.29
C ASN A 45 11.00 4.32 3.74
N ASP A 46 11.93 3.77 4.53
CA ASP A 46 12.77 2.66 4.09
C ASP A 46 11.91 1.40 3.95
N TYR A 47 11.02 1.18 4.92
CA TYR A 47 10.06 0.08 4.82
C TYR A 47 9.05 0.28 3.68
N MET A 48 8.61 1.51 3.41
CA MET A 48 7.77 1.81 2.24
C MET A 48 8.48 1.44 0.93
N VAL A 49 9.75 1.81 0.78
CA VAL A 49 10.55 1.47 -0.41
C VAL A 49 10.75 -0.05 -0.52
N ALA A 50 10.95 -0.75 0.60
CA ALA A 50 11.05 -2.21 0.60
C ALA A 50 9.74 -2.87 0.11
N VAL A 51 8.58 -2.40 0.58
CA VAL A 51 7.27 -2.87 0.11
C VAL A 51 7.12 -2.64 -1.40
N LEU A 52 7.42 -1.43 -1.88
CA LEU A 52 7.31 -1.10 -3.32
C LEU A 52 8.28 -1.91 -4.18
N SER A 53 9.51 -2.10 -3.70
CA SER A 53 10.52 -2.90 -4.39
C SER A 53 10.11 -4.37 -4.50
N SER A 54 9.54 -4.93 -3.43
CA SER A 54 9.03 -6.31 -3.44
C SER A 54 7.88 -6.51 -4.42
N PHE A 55 7.06 -5.47 -4.64
CA PHE A 55 5.94 -5.50 -5.58
C PHE A 55 6.38 -5.36 -7.05
N CYS A 56 7.39 -4.53 -7.34
CA CYS A 56 7.89 -4.33 -8.71
C CYS A 56 8.80 -5.45 -9.22
N GLN A 57 9.32 -6.31 -8.34
CA GLN A 57 10.18 -7.44 -8.69
C GLN A 57 9.40 -8.74 -8.99
N ALA A 58 8.07 -8.73 -8.79
CA ALA A 58 7.16 -9.83 -9.10
C ALA A 58 6.61 -9.72 -10.53
#